data_AF-A0A026WZU6-F1
#
_entry.id   AF-A0A026WZU6-F1
#
_cell.length_a   1.000
_cell.length_b   1.000
_cell.length_c   1.000
_cell.angle_alpha   90.00
_cell.angle_beta   90.00
_cell.angle_gamma   90.00
#
_symmetry.space_group_name_H-M   'P 1'
#
loop_
_entity.id
_entity.type
_entity.pdbx_description
1 polymer ?
#
loop_
_entity_poly.entity_id
_entity_poly.type
_entity_poly.pdbx_seq_one_letter_code
_entity_poly.pdbx_strand_id
1 'polypeptide(L)'
;MSENGGAEVAAVPQTEDAARAELFKEEANDYFKKQEYGKAITLYTKAIELNPSIAVYYGNRSIAYLRTEYFGCALTDASKAIELDKNYVKGYYRRAAAYMSLGKFKLALTDFKTVMKAKPTDKVVKDRCMECCKMVKMLAFQEAISVEEKKNIADMINLEAMAIEDEYTGPKLADGKVTLEFMQDLLEWYKNQNKLHRKYAYKILLDVKSLFMAQPSLVDITVPEDSKFTICGDIHGQFYDLLNILKLNGLPSETNPYLFNGDFVDRGSFSVECIFTLFGFKLLYPNHFFMSRGNHESATMNQMYGFDGEVKAKYSTQMAELFTEVYNWLPLAHCLNNRVLVMHGGLFSRDDVTLQEIREIDRNRQPPEEGLMCELLWSDPQPQMGRAPSKRGVGVQFGPDVTHNFLRTNSLDYIVRSHEVKNDGYEVGHDGKCITVFSAPNYCDTMGNRGAFITLSGKDMKPYFTSYEAMPHPNVRPMAYANAILKYVY
;
A
#
# COMPACT_ATOMS: atom_id res chain seq x y z
N MET A 1 50.17 12.80 -25.90
CA MET A 1 50.19 11.34 -26.13
C MET A 1 49.34 10.70 -25.06
N SER A 2 48.56 9.72 -25.48
CA SER A 2 47.32 9.22 -24.91
C SER A 2 47.45 8.42 -23.62
N GLU A 3 46.36 8.49 -22.86
CA GLU A 3 45.91 7.62 -21.78
C GLU A 3 46.07 6.12 -22.07
N ASN A 4 46.11 5.32 -21.00
CA ASN A 4 45.38 4.05 -21.00
C ASN A 4 44.94 3.71 -19.57
N GLY A 5 43.65 3.93 -19.31
CA GLY A 5 42.94 3.38 -18.17
C GLY A 5 42.73 1.88 -18.35
N GLY A 6 43.05 1.11 -17.32
CA GLY A 6 42.77 -0.31 -17.27
C GLY A 6 41.27 -0.55 -17.09
N ALA A 7 40.66 -1.23 -18.05
CA ALA A 7 39.33 -1.79 -17.90
C ALA A 7 39.39 -3.03 -16.98
N GLU A 8 38.55 -3.05 -15.94
CA GLU A 8 38.27 -4.27 -15.17
C GLU A 8 37.68 -5.32 -16.11
N VAL A 9 38.44 -6.41 -16.32
CA VAL A 9 37.98 -7.57 -17.07
C VAL A 9 37.17 -8.43 -16.10
N ALA A 10 35.87 -8.58 -16.37
CA ALA A 10 35.01 -9.49 -15.61
C ALA A 10 35.60 -10.91 -15.65
N ALA A 11 35.90 -11.48 -14.48
CA ALA A 11 36.48 -12.81 -14.36
C ALA A 11 35.54 -13.86 -14.97
N VAL A 12 36.06 -14.70 -15.87
CA VAL A 12 35.34 -15.85 -16.40
C VAL A 12 35.15 -16.85 -15.25
N PRO A 13 33.91 -17.28 -14.94
CA PRO A 13 33.65 -18.22 -13.85
C PRO A 13 34.42 -19.53 -14.05
N GLN A 14 34.98 -20.10 -12.99
CA GLN A 14 35.55 -21.44 -13.03
C GLN A 14 34.45 -22.45 -13.39
N THR A 15 34.78 -23.51 -14.14
CA THR A 15 33.79 -24.47 -14.64
C THR A 15 32.95 -25.13 -13.54
N GLU A 16 33.50 -25.27 -12.34
CA GLU A 16 32.79 -25.77 -11.16
C GLU A 16 31.77 -24.76 -10.60
N ASP A 17 32.11 -23.48 -10.56
CA ASP A 17 31.20 -22.40 -10.11
C ASP A 17 30.00 -22.27 -11.06
N ALA A 18 30.22 -22.41 -12.37
CA ALA A 18 29.15 -22.41 -13.36
C ALA A 18 28.19 -23.60 -13.16
N ALA A 19 28.72 -24.81 -12.92
CA ALA A 19 27.88 -25.99 -12.64
C ALA A 19 27.09 -25.83 -11.33
N ARG A 20 27.71 -25.27 -10.29
CA ARG A 20 27.07 -25.01 -9.01
C ARG A 20 26.00 -23.92 -9.10
N ALA A 21 26.22 -22.86 -9.88
CA ALA A 21 25.23 -21.84 -10.16
C ALA A 21 23.97 -22.43 -10.80
N GLU A 22 24.14 -23.36 -11.75
CA GLU A 22 23.02 -24.07 -12.37
C GLU A 22 22.22 -24.93 -11.39
N LEU A 23 22.89 -25.60 -10.44
CA LEU A 23 22.22 -26.35 -9.37
C LEU A 23 21.35 -25.43 -8.49
N PHE A 24 21.89 -24.28 -8.06
CA PHE A 24 21.11 -23.31 -7.29
C PHE A 24 19.92 -22.76 -8.08
N LYS A 25 20.09 -22.52 -9.39
CA LYS A 25 18.99 -22.09 -10.25
C LYS A 25 17.90 -23.16 -10.37
N GLU A 26 18.24 -24.44 -10.50
CA GLU A 26 17.22 -25.50 -10.54
C GLU A 26 16.51 -25.68 -9.20
N GLU A 27 17.23 -25.64 -8.10
CA GLU A 27 16.62 -25.66 -6.76
C GLU A 27 15.68 -24.46 -6.56
N ALA A 28 16.10 -23.27 -7.01
CA ALA A 28 15.27 -22.07 -6.99
C ALA A 28 14.01 -22.22 -7.85
N ASN A 29 14.10 -22.85 -9.02
CA ASN A 29 12.95 -23.15 -9.88
C ASN A 29 11.94 -24.03 -9.14
N ASP A 30 12.40 -25.02 -8.37
CA ASP A 30 11.53 -25.93 -7.63
C ASP A 30 10.83 -25.25 -6.46
N TYR A 31 11.54 -24.42 -5.69
CA TYR A 31 10.89 -23.57 -4.67
C TYR A 31 9.91 -22.57 -5.30
N PHE A 32 10.22 -22.01 -6.47
CA PHE A 32 9.30 -21.14 -7.19
C PHE A 32 8.01 -21.86 -7.59
N LYS A 33 8.10 -23.11 -8.07
CA LYS A 33 6.91 -23.95 -8.41
C LYS A 33 6.06 -24.25 -7.17
N LYS A 34 6.70 -24.41 -6.00
CA LYS A 34 6.04 -24.57 -4.69
C LYS A 34 5.51 -23.25 -4.11
N GLN A 35 5.66 -22.14 -4.84
CA GLN A 35 5.27 -20.78 -4.40
C GLN A 35 6.07 -20.27 -3.18
N GLU A 36 7.21 -20.89 -2.88
CA GLU A 36 8.14 -20.45 -1.83
C GLU A 36 9.10 -19.39 -2.38
N TYR A 37 8.55 -18.24 -2.80
CA TYR A 37 9.27 -17.24 -3.57
C TYR A 37 10.48 -16.64 -2.83
N GLY A 38 10.42 -16.47 -1.50
CA GLY A 38 11.54 -15.96 -0.71
C GLY A 38 12.78 -16.88 -0.75
N LYS A 39 12.56 -18.19 -0.69
CA LYS A 39 13.65 -19.18 -0.86
C LYS A 39 14.17 -19.20 -2.29
N ALA A 40 13.27 -19.12 -3.28
CA ALA A 40 13.66 -19.02 -4.68
C ALA A 40 14.54 -17.78 -4.93
N ILE A 41 14.17 -16.60 -4.42
CA ILE A 41 14.97 -15.37 -4.51
C ILE A 41 16.37 -15.57 -3.91
N THR A 42 16.45 -16.18 -2.73
CA THR A 42 17.72 -16.46 -2.05
C THR A 42 18.62 -17.36 -2.90
N LEU A 43 18.07 -18.42 -3.48
CA LEU A 43 18.82 -19.37 -4.30
C LEU A 43 19.22 -18.79 -5.66
N TYR A 44 18.35 -18.03 -6.32
CA TYR A 44 18.75 -17.28 -7.52
C TYR A 44 19.86 -16.27 -7.23
N THR A 45 19.86 -15.66 -6.04
CA THR A 45 20.93 -14.75 -5.62
C THR A 45 22.27 -15.48 -5.51
N LYS A 46 22.30 -16.67 -4.89
CA LYS A 46 23.50 -17.52 -4.86
C LYS A 46 23.96 -17.93 -6.26
N ALA A 47 23.04 -18.23 -7.17
CA ALA A 47 23.39 -18.54 -8.56
C ALA A 47 24.04 -17.34 -9.28
N ILE A 48 23.52 -16.12 -9.04
CA ILE A 48 24.05 -14.87 -9.60
C ILE A 48 25.42 -14.53 -9.01
N GLU A 49 25.62 -14.72 -7.71
CA GLU A 49 26.91 -14.50 -7.04
C GLU A 49 28.02 -15.38 -7.64
N LEU A 50 27.69 -16.63 -7.99
CA LEU A 50 28.64 -17.56 -8.62
C LEU A 50 28.85 -17.29 -10.12
N ASN A 51 27.80 -16.87 -10.83
CA ASN A 51 27.89 -16.55 -12.26
C ASN A 51 26.95 -15.39 -12.63
N PRO A 52 27.44 -14.13 -12.58
CA PRO A 52 26.62 -12.93 -12.79
C PRO A 52 26.38 -12.60 -14.27
N SER A 53 26.86 -13.42 -15.20
CA SER A 53 26.78 -13.18 -16.65
C SER A 53 25.55 -13.81 -17.33
N ILE A 54 24.75 -14.57 -16.58
CA ILE A 54 23.64 -15.35 -17.15
C ILE A 54 22.31 -14.60 -17.03
N ALA A 55 21.79 -14.12 -18.17
CA ALA A 55 20.52 -13.39 -18.24
C ALA A 55 19.33 -14.14 -17.62
N VAL A 56 19.31 -15.48 -17.72
CA VAL A 56 18.23 -16.32 -17.20
C VAL A 56 18.09 -16.20 -15.69
N TYR A 57 19.19 -16.06 -14.94
CA TYR A 57 19.12 -16.01 -13.48
C TYR A 57 18.41 -14.74 -13.01
N TYR A 58 18.79 -13.59 -13.58
CA TYR A 58 18.12 -12.32 -13.34
C TYR A 58 16.67 -12.35 -13.82
N GLY A 59 16.39 -12.93 -15.00
CA GLY A 59 15.02 -13.09 -15.50
C GLY A 59 14.11 -13.92 -14.58
N ASN A 60 14.67 -14.96 -13.96
CA ASN A 60 13.94 -15.82 -13.02
C ASN A 60 13.79 -15.18 -11.64
N ARG A 61 14.81 -14.49 -11.13
CA ARG A 61 14.70 -13.74 -9.88
C ARG A 61 13.76 -12.54 -10.01
N SER A 62 13.75 -11.87 -11.16
CA SER A 62 12.79 -10.81 -11.50
C SER A 62 11.34 -11.27 -11.40
N ILE A 63 10.99 -12.45 -11.92
CA ILE A 63 9.61 -12.96 -11.75
C ILE A 63 9.31 -13.34 -10.30
N ALA A 64 10.28 -13.86 -9.55
CA ALA A 64 10.09 -14.08 -8.11
C ALA A 64 9.81 -12.76 -7.38
N TYR A 65 10.54 -11.69 -7.71
CA TYR A 65 10.27 -10.35 -7.20
C TYR A 65 8.90 -9.80 -7.61
N LEU A 66 8.43 -10.05 -8.84
CA LEU A 66 7.06 -9.69 -9.23
C LEU A 66 6.00 -10.40 -8.38
N ARG A 67 6.23 -11.67 -8.01
CA ARG A 67 5.32 -12.45 -7.16
C ARG A 67 5.33 -12.01 -5.70
N THR A 68 6.43 -11.41 -5.24
CA THR A 68 6.55 -10.81 -3.90
C THR A 68 6.41 -9.29 -3.92
N GLU A 69 5.95 -8.71 -5.04
CA GLU A 69 5.70 -7.28 -5.22
C GLU A 69 6.89 -6.34 -5.03
N TYR A 70 8.11 -6.87 -5.08
CA TYR A 70 9.32 -6.06 -5.11
C TYR A 70 9.56 -5.56 -6.54
N PHE A 71 8.64 -4.72 -7.02
CA PHE A 71 8.59 -4.29 -8.42
C PHE A 71 9.83 -3.51 -8.85
N GLY A 72 10.48 -2.78 -7.94
CA GLY A 72 11.77 -2.11 -8.18
C GLY A 72 12.91 -3.10 -8.39
N CYS A 73 13.00 -4.13 -7.52
CA CYS A 73 13.96 -5.23 -7.71
C CYS A 73 13.67 -6.00 -9.01
N ALA A 74 12.40 -6.28 -9.30
CA ALA A 74 11.98 -6.95 -10.53
C ALA A 74 12.38 -6.17 -11.78
N LEU A 75 12.17 -4.84 -11.77
CA LEU A 75 12.56 -3.92 -12.83
C LEU A 75 14.08 -3.91 -13.03
N THR A 76 14.83 -3.85 -11.94
CA THR A 76 16.32 -3.85 -11.96
C THR A 76 16.85 -5.14 -12.57
N ASP A 77 16.41 -6.30 -12.07
CA ASP A 77 16.83 -7.60 -12.58
C ASP A 77 16.39 -7.83 -14.03
N ALA A 78 15.16 -7.44 -14.39
CA ALA A 78 14.71 -7.57 -15.78
C ALA A 78 15.54 -6.70 -16.74
N SER A 79 15.94 -5.51 -16.30
CA SER A 79 16.82 -4.63 -17.07
C SER A 79 18.21 -5.24 -17.22
N LYS A 80 18.77 -5.82 -16.14
CA LYS A 80 20.06 -6.51 -16.20
C LYS A 80 20.01 -7.74 -17.10
N ALA A 81 18.92 -8.51 -17.08
CA ALA A 81 18.74 -9.64 -17.97
C ALA A 81 18.78 -9.23 -19.46
N ILE A 82 18.15 -8.10 -19.81
CA ILE A 82 18.15 -7.55 -21.18
C ILE A 82 19.52 -6.98 -21.56
N GLU A 83 20.23 -6.38 -20.61
CA GLU A 83 21.60 -5.89 -20.79
C GLU A 83 22.56 -7.05 -21.15
N LEU A 84 22.46 -8.17 -20.42
CA LEU A 84 23.26 -9.37 -20.63
C LEU A 84 22.89 -10.11 -21.93
N ASP A 85 21.60 -10.19 -22.25
CA ASP A 85 21.11 -10.80 -23.49
C ASP A 85 19.92 -10.00 -24.07
N LYS A 86 20.19 -9.19 -25.09
CA LYS A 86 19.18 -8.38 -25.79
C LYS A 86 18.13 -9.21 -26.52
N ASN A 87 18.39 -10.50 -26.78
CA ASN A 87 17.45 -11.42 -27.41
C ASN A 87 16.61 -12.19 -26.37
N TYR A 88 16.86 -12.02 -25.07
CA TYR A 88 16.10 -12.67 -24.01
C TYR A 88 14.69 -12.06 -23.87
N VAL A 89 13.76 -12.51 -24.70
CA VAL A 89 12.37 -12.02 -24.79
C VAL A 89 11.65 -12.02 -23.43
N LYS A 90 11.94 -13.02 -22.57
CA LYS A 90 11.36 -13.08 -21.22
C LYS A 90 11.76 -11.87 -20.37
N GLY A 91 12.97 -11.32 -20.55
CA GLY A 91 13.44 -10.12 -19.85
C GLY A 91 12.54 -8.92 -20.12
N TYR A 92 12.25 -8.62 -21.39
CA TYR A 92 11.31 -7.55 -21.77
C TYR A 92 9.92 -7.76 -21.18
N TYR A 93 9.42 -9.01 -21.19
CA TYR A 93 8.12 -9.31 -20.58
C TYR A 93 8.11 -9.07 -19.06
N ARG A 94 9.17 -9.46 -18.34
CA ARG A 94 9.28 -9.20 -16.90
C ARG A 94 9.38 -7.71 -16.62
N ARG A 95 10.17 -6.97 -17.43
CA ARG A 95 10.32 -5.52 -17.29
C ARG A 95 9.01 -4.78 -17.56
N ALA A 96 8.29 -5.16 -18.62
CA ALA A 96 6.96 -4.64 -18.91
C ALA A 96 5.99 -4.88 -17.75
N ALA A 97 6.00 -6.09 -17.18
CA ALA A 97 5.16 -6.41 -16.02
C ALA A 97 5.53 -5.58 -14.79
N ALA A 98 6.82 -5.36 -14.53
CA ALA A 98 7.26 -4.48 -13.44
C ALA A 98 6.80 -3.03 -13.67
N TYR A 99 6.97 -2.49 -14.88
CA TYR A 99 6.48 -1.16 -15.23
C TYR A 99 4.96 -1.04 -15.10
N MET A 100 4.19 -2.06 -15.47
CA MET A 100 2.74 -2.09 -15.25
C MET A 100 2.39 -1.96 -13.78
N SER A 101 3.04 -2.75 -12.91
CA SER A 101 2.80 -2.71 -11.46
C SER A 101 3.19 -1.37 -10.83
N LEU A 102 4.17 -0.68 -11.41
CA LEU A 102 4.61 0.65 -11.01
C LEU A 102 3.78 1.79 -11.62
N GLY A 103 2.72 1.50 -12.38
CA GLY A 103 1.92 2.51 -13.08
C GLY A 103 2.64 3.19 -14.26
N LYS A 104 3.84 2.72 -14.64
CA LYS A 104 4.66 3.25 -15.74
C LYS A 104 4.22 2.70 -17.10
N PHE A 105 2.93 2.88 -17.42
CA PHE A 105 2.27 2.21 -18.56
C PHE A 105 2.88 2.57 -19.92
N LYS A 106 3.39 3.80 -20.11
CA LYS A 106 4.06 4.20 -21.36
C LYS A 106 5.33 3.35 -21.61
N LEU A 107 6.13 3.11 -20.56
CA LEU A 107 7.33 2.27 -20.63
C LEU A 107 6.97 0.79 -20.80
N ALA A 108 5.96 0.32 -20.05
CA ALA A 108 5.46 -1.05 -20.18
C ALA A 108 5.00 -1.37 -21.62
N LEU A 109 4.29 -0.44 -22.26
CA LEU A 109 3.78 -0.62 -23.62
C LEU A 109 4.91 -0.79 -24.65
N THR A 110 6.03 -0.08 -24.48
CA THR A 110 7.21 -0.20 -25.34
C THR A 110 7.82 -1.61 -25.25
N ASP A 111 7.98 -2.14 -24.04
CA ASP A 111 8.50 -3.50 -23.86
C ASP A 111 7.49 -4.56 -24.34
N PHE A 112 6.19 -4.39 -24.10
CA PHE A 112 5.17 -5.33 -24.62
C PHE A 112 5.13 -5.37 -26.14
N LYS A 113 5.28 -4.23 -26.83
CA LYS A 113 5.40 -4.20 -28.30
C LYS A 113 6.61 -4.99 -28.79
N THR A 114 7.72 -4.93 -28.06
CA THR A 114 8.92 -5.72 -28.36
C THR A 114 8.65 -7.22 -28.20
N VAL A 115 7.98 -7.64 -27.11
CA VAL A 115 7.59 -9.04 -26.90
C VAL A 115 6.61 -9.52 -27.97
N MET A 116 5.61 -8.70 -28.33
CA MET A 116 4.64 -9.01 -29.40
C MET A 116 5.31 -9.22 -30.76
N LYS A 117 6.34 -8.41 -31.09
CA LYS A 117 7.10 -8.59 -32.33
C LYS A 117 7.80 -9.96 -32.37
N ALA A 118 8.31 -10.42 -31.23
CA ALA A 118 8.96 -11.72 -31.11
C ALA A 118 7.97 -12.90 -31.00
N LYS A 119 6.77 -12.66 -30.46
CA LYS A 119 5.73 -13.68 -30.21
C LYS A 119 4.34 -13.19 -30.64
N PRO A 120 4.08 -13.06 -31.96
CA PRO A 120 2.86 -12.41 -32.46
C PRO A 120 1.58 -13.22 -32.22
N THR A 121 1.69 -14.54 -32.04
CA THR A 121 0.56 -15.45 -31.82
C THR A 121 0.28 -15.72 -30.34
N ASP A 122 1.10 -15.20 -29.43
CA ASP A 122 0.92 -15.39 -27.99
C ASP A 122 -0.25 -14.54 -27.48
N LYS A 123 -1.38 -15.22 -27.24
CA LYS A 123 -2.62 -14.57 -26.79
C LYS A 123 -2.42 -13.79 -25.48
N VAL A 124 -1.65 -14.32 -24.54
CA VAL A 124 -1.43 -13.68 -23.23
C VAL A 124 -0.68 -12.36 -23.41
N VAL A 125 0.36 -12.35 -24.25
CA VAL A 125 1.12 -11.13 -24.56
C VAL A 125 0.24 -10.12 -25.29
N LYS A 126 -0.57 -10.56 -26.26
CA LYS A 126 -1.48 -9.69 -27.00
C LYS A 126 -2.50 -9.03 -26.08
N ASP A 127 -3.16 -9.81 -25.23
CA ASP A 127 -4.15 -9.32 -24.27
C ASP A 127 -3.53 -8.29 -23.31
N ARG A 128 -2.33 -8.57 -22.79
CA ARG A 128 -1.58 -7.62 -21.94
C ARG A 128 -1.21 -6.32 -22.65
N CYS A 129 -0.76 -6.40 -23.89
CA CYS A 129 -0.42 -5.20 -24.66
C CYS A 129 -1.65 -4.33 -24.95
N MET A 130 -2.80 -4.96 -25.25
CA MET A 130 -4.06 -4.25 -25.47
C MET A 130 -4.52 -3.53 -24.20
N GLU A 131 -4.46 -4.20 -23.05
CA GLU A 131 -4.85 -3.60 -21.78
C GLU A 131 -3.89 -2.48 -21.35
N CYS A 132 -2.57 -2.67 -21.52
CA CYS A 132 -1.59 -1.60 -21.31
C CYS A 132 -1.86 -0.39 -22.21
N CYS A 133 -2.24 -0.61 -23.47
CA CYS A 133 -2.60 0.46 -24.40
C CYS A 133 -3.86 1.22 -23.93
N LYS A 134 -4.86 0.50 -23.41
CA LYS A 134 -6.07 1.10 -22.83
C LYS A 134 -5.73 1.98 -21.63
N MET A 135 -4.85 1.53 -20.73
CA MET A 135 -4.39 2.31 -19.58
C MET A 135 -3.65 3.59 -20.01
N VAL A 136 -2.74 3.49 -20.99
CA VAL A 136 -2.03 4.68 -21.53
C VAL A 136 -3.02 5.70 -22.11
N LYS A 137 -4.02 5.23 -22.87
CA LYS A 137 -5.05 6.11 -23.44
C LYS A 137 -5.92 6.76 -22.35
N MET A 138 -6.31 5.98 -21.34
CA MET A 138 -7.10 6.47 -20.21
C MET A 138 -6.34 7.56 -19.44
N LEU A 139 -5.06 7.32 -19.12
CA LEU A 139 -4.23 8.32 -18.46
C LEU A 139 -4.04 9.58 -19.29
N ALA A 140 -3.76 9.44 -20.60
CA ALA A 140 -3.62 10.60 -21.48
C ALA A 140 -4.92 11.41 -21.57
N PHE A 141 -6.08 10.75 -21.54
CA PHE A 141 -7.38 11.40 -21.49
C PHE A 141 -7.62 12.13 -20.16
N GLN A 142 -7.29 11.48 -19.03
CA GLN A 142 -7.38 12.10 -17.70
C GLN A 142 -6.44 13.30 -17.54
N GLU A 143 -5.22 13.20 -18.05
CA GLU A 143 -4.23 14.27 -18.08
C GLU A 143 -4.74 15.46 -18.92
N ALA A 144 -5.32 15.19 -20.09
CA ALA A 144 -5.93 16.22 -20.92
C ALA A 144 -7.10 16.95 -20.24
N ILE A 145 -7.96 16.23 -19.50
CA ILE A 145 -9.07 16.83 -18.74
C ILE A 145 -8.55 17.60 -17.52
N SER A 146 -7.43 17.21 -16.92
CA SER A 146 -6.89 17.85 -15.71
C SER A 146 -6.42 19.30 -15.90
N VAL A 147 -6.31 19.76 -17.16
CA VAL A 147 -5.96 21.14 -17.53
C VAL A 147 -7.18 22.08 -17.46
N GLU A 148 -8.40 21.53 -17.46
CA GLU A 148 -9.63 22.30 -17.20
C GLU A 148 -9.81 22.46 -15.68
N GLU A 149 -10.33 23.60 -15.21
CA GLU A 149 -10.66 23.80 -13.79
C GLU A 149 -11.55 22.63 -13.30
N LYS A 150 -10.96 21.71 -12.52
CA LYS A 150 -11.69 20.57 -11.97
C LYS A 150 -12.79 21.10 -11.05
N LYS A 151 -14.03 21.04 -11.53
CA LYS A 151 -15.19 21.16 -10.66
C LYS A 151 -15.12 20.05 -9.63
N ASN A 152 -15.17 20.44 -8.37
CA ASN A 152 -15.16 19.55 -7.23
C ASN A 152 -16.40 18.65 -7.28
N ILE A 153 -16.22 17.32 -7.29
CA ILE A 153 -17.33 16.36 -7.39
C ILE A 153 -18.32 16.55 -6.25
N ALA A 154 -17.84 16.94 -5.06
CA ALA A 154 -18.69 17.23 -3.91
C ALA A 154 -19.77 18.30 -4.24
N ASP A 155 -19.43 19.31 -5.04
CA ASP A 155 -20.34 20.42 -5.40
C ASP A 155 -21.44 19.96 -6.38
N MET A 156 -21.23 18.81 -7.05
CA MET A 156 -22.21 18.22 -7.96
C MET A 156 -23.20 17.29 -7.26
N ILE A 157 -22.98 16.94 -5.98
CA ILE A 157 -23.83 16.01 -5.25
C ILE A 157 -25.03 16.74 -4.63
N ASN A 158 -26.23 16.48 -5.17
CA ASN A 158 -27.47 16.94 -4.55
C ASN A 158 -28.09 15.84 -3.67
N LEU A 159 -27.86 15.91 -2.36
CA LEU A 159 -28.39 14.95 -1.39
C LEU A 159 -29.92 15.04 -1.21
N GLU A 160 -30.50 16.23 -1.36
CA GLU A 160 -31.94 16.47 -1.15
C GLU A 160 -32.76 15.77 -2.24
N ALA A 161 -32.23 15.76 -3.47
CA ALA A 161 -32.84 15.06 -4.60
C ALA A 161 -32.76 13.52 -4.50
N MET A 162 -31.97 12.97 -3.58
CA MET A 162 -31.87 11.52 -3.38
C MET A 162 -33.03 11.04 -2.49
N ALA A 163 -34.02 10.38 -3.11
CA ALA A 163 -35.01 9.60 -2.40
C ALA A 163 -34.36 8.36 -1.78
N ILE A 164 -34.92 7.92 -0.65
CA ILE A 164 -34.63 6.62 -0.05
C ILE A 164 -35.85 5.76 -0.36
N GLU A 165 -35.63 4.59 -0.95
CA GLU A 165 -36.71 3.66 -1.29
C GLU A 165 -37.39 3.11 -0.01
N ASP A 166 -38.71 2.91 -0.05
CA ASP A 166 -39.50 2.48 1.13
C ASP A 166 -39.07 1.09 1.63
N GLU A 167 -38.51 0.26 0.73
CA GLU A 167 -37.99 -1.07 1.05
C GLU A 167 -36.63 -1.03 1.78
N TYR A 168 -35.98 0.13 1.89
CA TYR A 168 -34.72 0.25 2.60
C TYR A 168 -34.90 0.19 4.12
N THR A 169 -34.53 -0.96 4.68
CA THR A 169 -34.59 -1.28 6.12
C THR A 169 -33.23 -1.16 6.83
N GLY A 170 -32.18 -0.77 6.11
CA GLY A 170 -30.84 -0.64 6.66
C GLY A 170 -30.64 0.60 7.55
N PRO A 171 -29.41 0.81 8.03
CA PRO A 171 -29.04 1.92 8.91
C PRO A 171 -29.39 3.29 8.32
N LYS A 172 -29.88 4.20 9.17
CA LYS A 172 -30.29 5.57 8.79
C LYS A 172 -29.59 6.60 9.67
N LEU A 173 -29.03 7.65 9.08
CA LEU A 173 -28.43 8.75 9.85
C LEU A 173 -29.53 9.50 10.63
N ALA A 174 -29.32 9.73 11.92
CA ALA A 174 -30.21 10.54 12.74
C ALA A 174 -29.88 12.03 12.52
N ASP A 175 -30.86 12.82 12.06
CA ASP A 175 -30.69 14.24 11.70
C ASP A 175 -29.48 14.50 10.78
N GLY A 176 -29.20 13.55 9.88
CA GLY A 176 -28.09 13.63 8.95
C GLY A 176 -26.70 13.49 9.60
N LYS A 177 -26.63 13.02 10.84
CA LYS A 177 -25.39 12.79 11.60
C LYS A 177 -25.18 11.31 11.90
N VAL A 178 -23.90 10.94 12.02
CA VAL A 178 -23.50 9.63 12.50
C VAL A 178 -23.69 9.57 14.02
N THR A 179 -24.34 8.51 14.51
CA THR A 179 -24.53 8.23 15.95
C THR A 179 -23.95 6.86 16.29
N LEU A 180 -23.79 6.56 17.58
CA LEU A 180 -23.33 5.24 18.02
C LEU A 180 -24.31 4.13 17.59
N GLU A 181 -25.61 4.38 17.70
CA GLU A 181 -26.66 3.45 17.22
C GLU A 181 -26.52 3.16 15.72
N PHE A 182 -26.39 4.22 14.90
CA PHE A 182 -26.14 4.05 13.47
C PHE A 182 -24.88 3.22 13.20
N MET A 183 -23.80 3.44 13.95
CA MET A 183 -22.57 2.68 13.78
C MET A 183 -22.75 1.20 14.15
N GLN A 184 -23.46 0.90 15.24
CA GLN A 184 -23.75 -0.47 15.64
C GLN A 184 -24.60 -1.21 14.60
N ASP A 185 -25.64 -0.53 14.10
CA ASP A 185 -26.47 -1.05 13.01
C ASP A 185 -25.67 -1.25 11.73
N LEU A 186 -24.77 -0.32 11.39
CA LEU A 186 -23.92 -0.40 10.20
C LEU A 186 -22.97 -1.60 10.25
N LEU A 187 -22.34 -1.84 11.41
CA LEU A 187 -21.45 -2.98 11.59
C LEU A 187 -22.20 -4.31 11.38
N GLU A 188 -23.40 -4.45 11.96
CA GLU A 188 -24.20 -5.67 11.78
C GLU A 188 -24.76 -5.77 10.35
N TRP A 189 -25.15 -4.66 9.72
CA TRP A 189 -25.60 -4.61 8.34
C TRP A 189 -24.54 -5.11 7.37
N TYR A 190 -23.30 -4.64 7.52
CA TYR A 190 -22.16 -5.05 6.70
C TYR A 190 -21.70 -6.48 6.99
N LYS A 191 -21.77 -6.93 8.24
CA LYS A 191 -21.48 -8.33 8.60
C LYS A 191 -22.43 -9.30 7.89
N ASN A 192 -23.66 -8.86 7.63
CA ASN A 192 -24.66 -9.60 6.85
C ASN A 192 -24.57 -9.35 5.33
N GLN A 193 -23.47 -8.76 4.85
CA GLN A 193 -23.19 -8.45 3.43
C GLN A 193 -24.20 -7.52 2.77
N ASN A 194 -24.94 -6.74 3.57
CA ASN A 194 -25.86 -5.75 3.02
C ASN A 194 -25.12 -4.46 2.69
N LYS A 195 -25.75 -3.60 1.87
CA LYS A 195 -25.15 -2.36 1.38
C LYS A 195 -25.81 -1.14 2.03
N LEU A 196 -25.02 -0.18 2.52
CA LEU A 196 -25.52 1.10 3.01
C LEU A 196 -26.13 1.91 1.86
N HIS A 197 -27.30 2.53 2.08
CA HIS A 197 -27.95 3.33 1.04
C HIS A 197 -27.08 4.51 0.55
N ARG A 198 -27.10 4.79 -0.76
CA ARG A 198 -26.21 5.77 -1.42
C ARG A 198 -26.31 7.18 -0.84
N LYS A 199 -27.49 7.61 -0.37
CA LYS A 199 -27.68 8.94 0.24
C LYS A 199 -26.82 9.11 1.50
N TYR A 200 -26.79 8.09 2.36
CA TYR A 200 -26.00 8.10 3.58
C TYR A 200 -24.51 7.94 3.28
N ALA A 201 -24.15 7.10 2.31
CA ALA A 201 -22.77 6.97 1.82
C ALA A 201 -22.21 8.31 1.32
N TYR A 202 -22.94 9.03 0.45
CA TYR A 202 -22.53 10.36 -0.01
C TYR A 202 -22.46 11.36 1.15
N LYS A 203 -23.43 11.37 2.07
CA LYS A 203 -23.40 12.27 3.24
C LYS A 203 -22.15 12.06 4.09
N ILE A 204 -21.80 10.81 4.39
CA ILE A 204 -20.58 10.46 5.15
C ILE A 204 -19.33 10.97 4.44
N LEU A 205 -19.23 10.81 3.12
CA LEU A 205 -18.07 11.27 2.35
C LEU A 205 -17.94 12.80 2.34
N LEU A 206 -19.05 13.51 2.17
CA LEU A 206 -19.06 14.98 2.17
C LEU A 206 -18.66 15.53 3.54
N ASP A 207 -19.18 14.94 4.62
CA ASP A 207 -18.86 15.35 5.98
C ASP A 207 -17.39 15.05 6.33
N VAL A 208 -16.91 13.85 6.01
CA VAL A 208 -15.54 13.45 6.36
C VAL A 208 -14.51 14.21 5.54
N LYS A 209 -14.82 14.53 4.27
CA LYS A 209 -14.00 15.44 3.45
C LYS A 209 -13.86 16.80 4.13
N SER A 210 -14.98 17.39 4.54
CA SER A 210 -14.99 18.69 5.22
C SER A 210 -14.17 18.67 6.51
N LEU A 211 -14.25 17.57 7.27
CA LEU A 211 -13.45 17.35 8.47
C LEU A 211 -11.96 17.29 8.11
N PHE A 212 -11.55 16.45 7.17
CA PHE A 212 -10.15 16.28 6.81
C PHE A 212 -9.53 17.55 6.20
N MET A 213 -10.30 18.35 5.45
CA MET A 213 -9.87 19.65 4.92
C MET A 213 -9.43 20.62 6.03
N ALA A 214 -10.03 20.52 7.22
CA ALA A 214 -9.68 21.37 8.37
C ALA A 214 -8.45 20.86 9.14
N GLN A 215 -7.93 19.66 8.85
CA GLN A 215 -6.79 19.10 9.54
C GLN A 215 -5.45 19.44 8.86
N PRO A 216 -4.35 19.58 9.62
CA PRO A 216 -3.00 19.68 9.06
C PRO A 216 -2.53 18.36 8.46
N SER A 217 -1.44 18.40 7.70
CA SER A 217 -0.84 17.20 7.09
C SER A 217 -0.13 16.30 8.13
N LEU A 218 0.38 16.88 9.22
CA LEU A 218 0.79 16.18 10.44
C LEU A 218 -0.13 16.61 11.58
N VAL A 219 -0.85 15.66 12.16
CA VAL A 219 -1.78 15.92 13.28
C VAL A 219 -1.08 15.61 14.61
N ASP A 220 -0.97 16.62 15.46
CA ASP A 220 -0.45 16.47 16.81
C ASP A 220 -1.58 15.97 17.75
N ILE A 221 -1.31 14.90 18.51
CA ILE A 221 -2.27 14.26 19.41
C ILE A 221 -1.71 14.27 20.82
N THR A 222 -2.49 14.77 21.77
CA THR A 222 -2.20 14.63 23.20
C THR A 222 -2.95 13.42 23.75
N VAL A 223 -2.21 12.45 24.30
CA VAL A 223 -2.72 11.28 25.01
C VAL A 223 -2.54 11.53 26.51
N PRO A 224 -3.64 11.68 27.30
CA PRO A 224 -3.54 11.89 28.74
C PRO A 224 -2.83 10.74 29.46
N GLU A 225 -2.19 11.02 30.59
CA GLU A 225 -1.33 10.04 31.30
C GLU A 225 -2.07 8.73 31.63
N ASP A 226 -3.32 8.82 32.10
CA ASP A 226 -4.15 7.68 32.49
C ASP A 226 -4.93 7.05 31.32
N SER A 227 -4.68 7.48 30.08
CA SER A 227 -5.39 7.02 28.90
C SER A 227 -4.60 5.99 28.08
N LYS A 228 -5.33 5.04 27.50
CA LYS A 228 -4.84 4.12 26.47
C LYS A 228 -4.97 4.78 25.10
N PHE A 229 -4.04 4.52 24.19
CA PHE A 229 -4.17 4.86 22.77
C PHE A 229 -3.84 3.66 21.90
N THR A 230 -4.68 3.35 20.90
CA THR A 230 -4.47 2.19 20.02
C THR A 230 -3.99 2.61 18.64
N ILE A 231 -2.98 1.94 18.11
CA ILE A 231 -2.52 2.10 16.71
C ILE A 231 -2.73 0.77 15.98
N CYS A 232 -3.48 0.81 14.89
CA CYS A 232 -3.64 -0.27 13.94
C CYS A 232 -2.84 0.05 12.67
N GLY A 233 -2.27 -0.96 12.03
CA GLY A 233 -1.69 -0.86 10.70
C GLY A 233 -2.71 -1.12 9.60
N ASP A 234 -2.21 -1.62 8.49
CA ASP A 234 -2.97 -1.94 7.28
C ASP A 234 -4.08 -2.95 7.60
N ILE A 235 -5.26 -2.76 7.01
CA ILE A 235 -6.38 -3.71 7.11
C ILE A 235 -6.87 -4.21 5.75
N HIS A 236 -6.54 -3.51 4.65
CA HIS A 236 -6.74 -3.97 3.27
C HIS A 236 -8.08 -4.64 2.99
N GLY A 237 -9.19 -3.97 3.34
CA GLY A 237 -10.53 -4.49 3.06
C GLY A 237 -10.89 -5.81 3.75
N GLN A 238 -10.19 -6.20 4.83
CA GLN A 238 -10.52 -7.37 5.65
C GLN A 238 -11.53 -7.02 6.75
N PHE A 239 -12.77 -6.74 6.36
CA PHE A 239 -13.82 -6.22 7.26
C PHE A 239 -14.10 -7.12 8.48
N TYR A 240 -14.06 -8.44 8.30
CA TYR A 240 -14.34 -9.39 9.39
C TYR A 240 -13.21 -9.42 10.43
N ASP A 241 -11.98 -9.12 10.02
CA ASP A 241 -10.86 -8.93 10.93
C ASP A 241 -10.91 -7.57 11.61
N LEU A 242 -11.38 -6.51 10.92
CA LEU A 242 -11.68 -5.23 11.55
C LEU A 242 -12.71 -5.41 12.69
N LEU A 243 -13.79 -6.17 12.47
CA LEU A 243 -14.75 -6.52 13.54
C LEU A 243 -14.06 -7.24 14.70
N ASN A 244 -13.08 -8.11 14.42
CA ASN A 244 -12.33 -8.80 15.46
C ASN A 244 -11.48 -7.84 16.31
N ILE A 245 -10.78 -6.88 15.67
CA ILE A 245 -10.03 -5.83 16.39
C ILE A 245 -10.97 -5.10 17.35
N LEU A 246 -12.14 -4.66 16.85
CA LEU A 246 -13.12 -3.93 17.64
C LEU A 246 -13.73 -4.78 18.78
N LYS A 247 -13.82 -6.09 18.60
CA LYS A 247 -14.25 -7.03 19.64
C LYS A 247 -13.17 -7.24 20.70
N LEU A 248 -11.91 -7.42 20.29
CA LEU A 248 -10.78 -7.72 21.17
C LEU A 248 -10.35 -6.50 21.99
N ASN A 249 -10.39 -5.31 21.40
CA ASN A 249 -9.85 -4.09 22.00
C ASN A 249 -10.92 -3.03 22.32
N GLY A 250 -12.20 -3.37 22.11
CA GLY A 250 -13.36 -2.52 22.34
C GLY A 250 -13.64 -1.56 21.18
N LEU A 251 -14.89 -1.12 21.06
CA LEU A 251 -15.28 -0.11 20.07
C LEU A 251 -14.54 1.21 20.29
N PRO A 252 -14.31 2.01 19.23
CA PRO A 252 -13.80 3.36 19.38
C PRO A 252 -14.74 4.21 20.23
N SER A 253 -14.16 5.04 21.09
CA SER A 253 -14.86 6.01 21.92
C SER A 253 -13.89 7.10 22.38
N GLU A 254 -14.40 8.10 23.11
CA GLU A 254 -13.56 9.11 23.75
C GLU A 254 -12.55 8.51 24.75
N THR A 255 -12.90 7.39 25.38
CA THR A 255 -12.04 6.67 26.34
C THR A 255 -11.26 5.51 25.73
N ASN A 256 -11.48 5.20 24.45
CA ASN A 256 -10.79 4.15 23.71
C ASN A 256 -10.40 4.64 22.31
N PRO A 257 -9.42 5.57 22.22
CA PRO A 257 -9.03 6.17 20.95
C PRO A 257 -8.23 5.21 20.07
N TYR A 258 -8.37 5.40 18.75
CA TYR A 258 -7.70 4.61 17.71
C TYR A 258 -7.04 5.51 16.67
N LEU A 259 -5.91 5.06 16.15
CA LEU A 259 -5.30 5.51 14.90
C LEU A 259 -5.19 4.33 13.94
N PHE A 260 -5.82 4.40 12.77
CA PHE A 260 -5.59 3.47 11.67
C PHE A 260 -4.58 4.07 10.69
N ASN A 261 -3.42 3.41 10.53
CA ASN A 261 -2.25 3.97 9.88
C ASN A 261 -2.15 3.60 8.39
N GLY A 262 -3.15 4.04 7.61
CA GLY A 262 -3.22 3.85 6.17
C GLY A 262 -3.62 2.45 5.72
N ASP A 263 -3.81 2.30 4.41
CA ASP A 263 -4.07 1.03 3.72
C ASP A 263 -5.31 0.32 4.25
N PHE A 264 -6.43 1.05 4.19
CA PHE A 264 -7.74 0.60 4.62
C PHE A 264 -8.41 -0.31 3.59
N VAL A 265 -8.06 -0.09 2.33
CA VAL A 265 -8.73 -0.63 1.14
C VAL A 265 -7.75 -1.39 0.25
N ASP A 266 -8.30 -1.85 -0.88
CA ASP A 266 -7.64 -2.71 -1.87
C ASP A 266 -7.32 -4.10 -1.31
N ARG A 267 -7.06 -5.05 -2.23
CA ARG A 267 -6.73 -6.45 -1.92
C ARG A 267 -7.90 -7.25 -1.38
N GLY A 268 -8.33 -6.97 -0.16
CA GLY A 268 -9.55 -7.56 0.40
C GLY A 268 -10.78 -7.06 -0.34
N SER A 269 -11.80 -7.92 -0.42
CA SER A 269 -13.02 -7.67 -1.19
C SER A 269 -14.16 -7.06 -0.37
N PHE A 270 -13.83 -6.54 0.82
CA PHE A 270 -14.76 -5.82 1.71
C PHE A 270 -14.20 -4.44 2.07
N SER A 271 -13.56 -3.78 1.10
CA SER A 271 -12.92 -2.48 1.28
C SER A 271 -13.95 -1.37 1.53
N VAL A 272 -15.11 -1.45 0.87
CA VAL A 272 -16.22 -0.50 1.06
C VAL A 272 -16.74 -0.54 2.49
N GLU A 273 -16.93 -1.73 3.05
CA GLU A 273 -17.41 -1.93 4.42
C GLU A 273 -16.38 -1.40 5.44
N CYS A 274 -15.09 -1.68 5.21
CA CYS A 274 -14.00 -1.14 6.04
C CYS A 274 -14.02 0.38 6.04
N ILE A 275 -13.95 1.03 4.86
CA ILE A 275 -13.76 2.48 4.82
C ILE A 275 -14.97 3.24 5.36
N PHE A 276 -16.20 2.80 5.08
CA PHE A 276 -17.39 3.45 5.66
C PHE A 276 -17.48 3.25 7.17
N THR A 277 -16.99 2.13 7.70
CA THR A 277 -16.86 1.92 9.15
C THR A 277 -15.86 2.90 9.76
N LEU A 278 -14.68 3.04 9.17
CA LEU A 278 -13.65 3.96 9.67
C LEU A 278 -14.10 5.43 9.56
N PHE A 279 -14.68 5.84 8.43
CA PHE A 279 -15.23 7.19 8.27
C PHE A 279 -16.40 7.47 9.20
N GLY A 280 -17.25 6.48 9.45
CA GLY A 280 -18.32 6.58 10.44
C GLY A 280 -17.77 6.87 11.84
N PHE A 281 -16.79 6.08 12.31
CA PHE A 281 -16.14 6.36 13.60
C PHE A 281 -15.35 7.66 13.62
N LYS A 282 -14.76 8.08 12.50
CA LYS A 282 -14.11 9.39 12.36
C LYS A 282 -15.08 10.54 12.56
N LEU A 283 -16.30 10.44 12.01
CA LEU A 283 -17.34 11.44 12.19
C LEU A 283 -17.95 11.41 13.60
N LEU A 284 -18.08 10.22 14.20
CA LEU A 284 -18.62 10.05 15.54
C LEU A 284 -17.65 10.55 16.63
N TYR A 285 -16.35 10.29 16.48
CA TYR A 285 -15.31 10.62 17.44
C TYR A 285 -14.14 11.37 16.79
N PRO A 286 -14.36 12.59 16.26
CA PRO A 286 -13.39 13.30 15.43
C PRO A 286 -12.03 13.58 16.09
N ASN A 287 -12.01 13.66 17.43
CA ASN A 287 -10.82 13.92 18.24
C ASN A 287 -10.25 12.67 18.95
N HIS A 288 -10.83 11.49 18.70
CA HIS A 288 -10.41 10.22 19.33
C HIS A 288 -10.30 9.07 18.32
N PHE A 289 -10.72 9.29 17.07
CA PHE A 289 -10.52 8.37 15.96
C PHE A 289 -9.71 9.08 14.86
N PHE A 290 -8.56 8.51 14.54
CA PHE A 290 -7.55 9.09 13.67
C PHE A 290 -7.22 8.15 12.51
N MET A 291 -6.86 8.74 11.37
CA MET A 291 -6.62 8.01 10.13
C MET A 291 -5.46 8.67 9.40
N SER A 292 -4.38 7.93 9.18
CA SER A 292 -3.29 8.36 8.28
C SER A 292 -3.57 7.87 6.87
N ARG A 293 -3.12 8.61 5.86
CA ARG A 293 -3.11 8.14 4.47
C ARG A 293 -2.06 7.04 4.31
N GLY A 294 -2.40 5.95 3.63
CA GLY A 294 -1.46 4.95 3.12
C GLY A 294 -1.24 5.09 1.62
N ASN A 295 -0.36 4.27 1.04
CA ASN A 295 -0.14 4.32 -0.41
C ASN A 295 -1.34 3.79 -1.19
N HIS A 296 -2.16 2.91 -0.59
CA HIS A 296 -3.39 2.41 -1.20
C HIS A 296 -4.55 3.41 -1.17
N GLU A 297 -4.48 4.52 -0.42
CA GLU A 297 -5.41 5.64 -0.58
C GLU A 297 -5.00 6.58 -1.74
N SER A 298 -4.73 5.98 -2.90
CA SER A 298 -4.34 6.66 -4.15
C SER A 298 -5.05 6.06 -5.37
N ALA A 299 -5.30 6.91 -6.38
CA ALA A 299 -6.09 6.55 -7.55
C ALA A 299 -5.47 5.40 -8.34
N THR A 300 -4.14 5.41 -8.53
CA THR A 300 -3.44 4.35 -9.26
C THR A 300 -3.53 3.02 -8.55
N MET A 301 -3.37 3.00 -7.21
CA MET A 301 -3.52 1.77 -6.45
C MET A 301 -4.96 1.26 -6.51
N ASN A 302 -5.96 2.13 -6.27
CA ASN A 302 -7.36 1.71 -6.26
C ASN A 302 -7.86 1.16 -7.59
N GLN A 303 -7.43 1.75 -8.71
CA GLN A 303 -7.75 1.26 -10.06
C GLN A 303 -7.16 -0.12 -10.35
N MET A 304 -6.01 -0.44 -9.73
CA MET A 304 -5.32 -1.69 -9.95
C MET A 304 -5.79 -2.77 -8.98
N TYR A 305 -5.87 -2.46 -7.69
CA TYR A 305 -5.95 -3.44 -6.60
C TYR A 305 -7.34 -3.65 -5.99
N GLY A 306 -8.38 -3.04 -6.56
CA GLY A 306 -9.76 -3.50 -6.40
C GLY A 306 -10.74 -2.49 -5.84
N PHE A 307 -10.30 -1.48 -5.08
CA PHE A 307 -11.22 -0.56 -4.44
C PHE A 307 -12.07 0.23 -5.44
N ASP A 308 -11.47 0.76 -6.52
CA ASP A 308 -12.21 1.47 -7.56
C ASP A 308 -13.27 0.58 -8.22
N GLY A 309 -12.90 -0.69 -8.49
CA GLY A 309 -13.83 -1.69 -9.02
C GLY A 309 -14.94 -2.06 -8.04
N GLU A 310 -14.62 -2.18 -6.75
CA GLU A 310 -15.58 -2.52 -5.70
C GLU A 310 -16.59 -1.38 -5.49
N VAL A 311 -16.13 -0.13 -5.44
CA VAL A 311 -17.00 1.05 -5.34
C VAL A 311 -17.90 1.17 -6.57
N LYS A 312 -17.38 0.94 -7.77
CA LYS A 312 -18.20 0.96 -9.00
C LYS A 312 -19.24 -0.15 -9.03
N ALA A 313 -18.90 -1.34 -8.53
CA ALA A 313 -19.82 -2.46 -8.45
C ALA A 313 -20.92 -2.26 -7.40
N LYS A 314 -20.58 -1.71 -6.22
CA LYS A 314 -21.53 -1.50 -5.13
C LYS A 314 -22.32 -0.18 -5.29
N TYR A 315 -21.71 0.86 -5.85
CA TYR A 315 -22.28 2.21 -5.98
C TYR A 315 -22.21 2.74 -7.42
N SER A 316 -21.22 3.60 -7.72
CA SER A 316 -21.14 4.34 -8.99
C SER A 316 -19.73 4.84 -9.24
N THR A 317 -19.44 5.22 -10.50
CA THR A 317 -18.18 5.89 -10.86
C THR A 317 -18.00 7.22 -10.11
N GLN A 318 -19.08 8.00 -9.99
CA GLN A 318 -19.05 9.29 -9.27
C GLN A 318 -18.66 9.11 -7.80
N MET A 319 -19.09 8.02 -7.15
CA MET A 319 -18.69 7.70 -5.78
C MET A 319 -17.19 7.39 -5.70
N ALA A 320 -16.63 6.64 -6.66
CA ALA A 320 -15.21 6.32 -6.72
C ALA A 320 -14.33 7.57 -6.91
N GLU A 321 -14.80 8.52 -7.73
CA GLU A 321 -14.15 9.83 -7.90
C GLU A 321 -14.20 10.65 -6.61
N LEU A 322 -15.34 10.69 -5.91
CA LEU A 322 -15.45 11.37 -4.62
C LEU A 322 -14.55 10.77 -3.54
N PHE A 323 -14.42 9.44 -3.47
CA PHE A 323 -13.45 8.79 -2.59
C PHE A 323 -12.02 9.26 -2.87
N THR A 324 -11.64 9.37 -4.15
CA THR A 324 -10.31 9.87 -4.54
C THR A 324 -10.08 11.30 -4.04
N GLU A 325 -11.09 12.17 -4.11
CA GLU A 325 -11.01 13.51 -3.54
C GLU A 325 -10.89 13.50 -2.02
N VAL A 326 -11.66 12.67 -1.32
CA VAL A 326 -11.61 12.54 0.14
C VAL A 326 -10.23 12.04 0.59
N TYR A 327 -9.68 11.02 -0.08
CA TYR A 327 -8.37 10.46 0.24
C TYR A 327 -7.23 11.45 0.05
N ASN A 328 -7.35 12.42 -0.86
CA ASN A 328 -6.36 13.48 -0.98
C ASN A 328 -6.26 14.36 0.27
N TRP A 329 -7.32 14.42 1.09
CA TRP A 329 -7.34 15.22 2.32
C TRP A 329 -6.90 14.47 3.58
N LEU A 330 -6.73 13.14 3.52
CA LEU A 330 -6.26 12.35 4.67
C LEU A 330 -4.91 12.88 5.17
N PRO A 331 -4.74 13.11 6.49
CA PRO A 331 -3.44 13.45 7.07
C PRO A 331 -2.36 12.41 6.71
N LEU A 332 -1.12 12.85 6.57
CA LEU A 332 -0.01 11.99 6.16
C LEU A 332 0.69 11.32 7.35
N ALA A 333 0.64 11.95 8.53
CA ALA A 333 1.26 11.45 9.73
C ALA A 333 0.58 11.98 11.00
N HIS A 334 0.88 11.36 12.14
CA HIS A 334 0.40 11.76 13.46
C HIS A 334 1.56 11.79 14.46
N CYS A 335 1.65 12.82 15.30
CA CYS A 335 2.65 12.93 16.35
C CYS A 335 1.99 12.82 17.72
N LEU A 336 2.27 11.74 18.46
CA LEU A 336 1.66 11.48 19.76
C LEU A 336 2.57 12.02 20.88
N ASN A 337 2.03 12.90 21.73
CA ASN A 337 2.73 13.52 22.88
C ASN A 337 4.09 14.15 22.54
N ASN A 338 4.31 14.59 21.29
CA ASN A 338 5.62 15.03 20.79
C ASN A 338 6.74 14.01 20.99
N ARG A 339 6.42 12.71 21.07
CA ARG A 339 7.36 11.63 21.38
C ARG A 339 7.34 10.51 20.35
N VAL A 340 6.17 10.18 19.78
CA VAL A 340 6.02 9.07 18.84
C VAL A 340 5.45 9.59 17.53
N LEU A 341 6.20 9.44 16.43
CA LEU A 341 5.72 9.76 15.10
C LEU A 341 5.14 8.51 14.43
N VAL A 342 3.95 8.63 13.87
CA VAL A 342 3.25 7.56 13.17
C VAL A 342 3.00 7.96 11.71
N MET A 343 3.50 7.18 10.76
CA MET A 343 3.24 7.33 9.32
C MET A 343 3.10 5.96 8.68
N HIS A 344 2.46 5.85 7.51
CA HIS A 344 2.24 4.55 6.89
C HIS A 344 3.54 3.89 6.40
N GLY A 345 4.29 4.57 5.52
CA GLY A 345 5.53 4.11 4.91
C GLY A 345 6.74 4.31 5.84
N GLY A 346 7.45 5.43 5.74
CA GLY A 346 8.63 5.61 6.59
C GLY A 346 9.34 6.94 6.41
N LEU A 347 10.67 6.91 6.59
CA LEU A 347 11.52 8.09 6.60
C LEU A 347 12.06 8.45 5.21
N PHE A 348 12.87 9.49 5.20
CA PHE A 348 13.15 10.30 4.03
C PHE A 348 14.52 10.02 3.42
N SER A 349 14.67 10.37 2.15
CA SER A 349 15.95 10.38 1.44
C SER A 349 16.90 11.48 1.93
N ARG A 350 16.36 12.53 2.57
CA ARG A 350 17.07 13.65 3.18
C ARG A 350 17.26 13.46 4.70
N ASP A 351 18.35 14.01 5.24
CA ASP A 351 18.70 13.92 6.67
C ASP A 351 18.16 15.06 7.55
N ASP A 352 17.84 16.19 6.93
CA ASP A 352 17.48 17.45 7.61
C ASP A 352 15.97 17.63 7.77
N VAL A 353 15.17 16.61 7.44
CA VAL A 353 13.71 16.72 7.45
C VAL A 353 13.17 16.92 8.87
N THR A 354 12.34 17.95 9.02
CA THR A 354 11.69 18.30 10.29
C THR A 354 10.20 17.96 10.32
N LEU A 355 9.61 17.86 11.52
CA LEU A 355 8.16 17.76 11.68
C LEU A 355 7.41 18.95 11.06
N GLN A 356 8.04 20.12 11.00
CA GLN A 356 7.45 21.31 10.38
C GLN A 356 7.31 21.15 8.86
N GLU A 357 8.33 20.62 8.18
CA GLU A 357 8.23 20.30 6.75
C GLU A 357 7.09 19.31 6.47
N ILE A 358 6.84 18.34 7.37
CA ILE A 358 5.70 17.42 7.24
C ILE A 358 4.35 18.14 7.39
N ARG A 359 4.24 19.08 8.35
CA ARG A 359 3.01 19.90 8.53
C ARG A 359 2.67 20.72 7.29
N GLU A 360 3.69 21.21 6.59
CA GLU A 360 3.59 22.13 5.45
C GLU A 360 3.38 21.43 4.10
N ILE A 361 3.35 20.09 4.05
CA ILE A 361 3.09 19.36 2.81
C ILE A 361 1.68 19.71 2.30
N ASP A 362 1.59 20.26 1.08
CA ASP A 362 0.35 20.34 0.33
C ASP A 362 -0.07 18.94 -0.14
N ARG A 363 -0.96 18.33 0.66
CA ARG A 363 -1.34 16.92 0.51
C ARG A 363 -2.54 16.68 -0.39
N ASN A 364 -3.31 17.72 -0.75
CA ASN A 364 -4.55 17.58 -1.53
C ASN A 364 -4.29 17.29 -3.02
N ARG A 365 -3.62 16.17 -3.27
CA ARG A 365 -3.23 15.70 -4.60
C ARG A 365 -2.92 14.21 -4.54
N GLN A 366 -2.70 13.62 -5.72
CA GLN A 366 -2.13 12.29 -5.79
C GLN A 366 -0.66 12.32 -5.32
N PRO A 367 -0.18 11.27 -4.63
CA PRO A 367 1.22 11.19 -4.24
C PRO A 367 2.15 11.38 -5.46
N PRO A 368 3.15 12.27 -5.38
CA PRO A 368 4.15 12.42 -6.43
C PRO A 368 5.04 11.16 -6.54
N GLU A 369 5.84 11.07 -7.61
CA GLU A 369 6.81 9.97 -7.76
C GLU A 369 8.00 10.06 -6.77
N GLU A 370 8.28 11.27 -6.25
CA GLU A 370 9.40 11.55 -5.35
C GLU A 370 9.05 12.63 -4.30
N GLY A 371 9.91 12.81 -3.30
CA GLY A 371 9.78 13.82 -2.25
C GLY A 371 9.03 13.33 -1.00
N LEU A 372 8.87 14.24 -0.02
CA LEU A 372 8.44 13.88 1.34
C LEU A 372 7.11 13.14 1.41
N MET A 373 6.12 13.58 0.62
CA MET A 373 4.80 12.93 0.57
C MET A 373 4.89 11.51 0.01
N CYS A 374 5.75 11.27 -0.98
CA CYS A 374 5.97 9.93 -1.53
C CYS A 374 6.64 9.04 -0.48
N GLU A 375 7.72 9.51 0.14
CA GLU A 375 8.52 8.75 1.08
C GLU A 375 7.76 8.38 2.36
N LEU A 376 6.91 9.28 2.87
CA LEU A 376 6.00 9.00 3.99
C LEU A 376 5.04 7.84 3.73
N LEU A 377 4.70 7.57 2.47
CA LEU A 377 3.75 6.54 2.08
C LEU A 377 4.44 5.26 1.57
N TRP A 378 5.70 5.32 1.13
CA TRP A 378 6.33 4.22 0.38
C TRP A 378 7.68 3.73 0.91
N SER A 379 8.36 4.47 1.78
CA SER A 379 9.68 4.08 2.26
C SER A 379 9.62 2.90 3.23
N ASP A 380 10.64 2.05 3.21
CA ASP A 380 10.78 0.88 4.08
C ASP A 380 12.08 0.94 4.91
N PRO A 381 12.09 0.42 6.15
CA PRO A 381 13.33 0.25 6.89
C PRO A 381 14.24 -0.81 6.24
N GLN A 382 15.54 -0.72 6.49
CA GLN A 382 16.53 -1.74 6.15
C GLN A 382 17.48 -1.99 7.33
N PRO A 383 17.97 -3.22 7.52
CA PRO A 383 18.85 -3.53 8.66
C PRO A 383 20.22 -2.86 8.57
N GLN A 384 20.72 -2.61 7.35
CA GLN A 384 22.02 -1.99 7.12
C GLN A 384 21.96 -0.46 7.19
N MET A 385 23.05 0.16 7.66
CA MET A 385 23.18 1.62 7.74
C MET A 385 23.08 2.29 6.37
N GLY A 386 22.72 3.58 6.37
CA GLY A 386 22.59 4.42 5.20
C GLY A 386 21.25 4.27 4.50
N ARG A 387 21.24 4.52 3.20
CA ARG A 387 20.04 4.44 2.34
C ARG A 387 20.30 3.54 1.14
N ALA A 388 19.23 2.91 0.64
CA ALA A 388 19.27 2.17 -0.61
C ALA A 388 18.02 2.44 -1.46
N PRO A 389 18.08 2.20 -2.78
CA PRO A 389 16.89 2.25 -3.62
C PRO A 389 15.79 1.31 -3.09
N SER A 390 14.55 1.80 -3.06
CA SER A 390 13.41 1.01 -2.59
C SER A 390 13.24 -0.27 -3.43
N LYS A 391 13.02 -1.40 -2.74
CA LYS A 391 12.64 -2.68 -3.37
C LYS A 391 11.34 -2.56 -4.17
N ARG A 392 10.49 -1.60 -3.80
CA ARG A 392 9.22 -1.29 -4.45
C ARG A 392 9.37 -0.43 -5.68
N GLY A 393 10.53 0.19 -5.91
CA GLY A 393 10.78 1.08 -7.06
C GLY A 393 10.23 2.49 -6.90
N VAL A 394 9.76 2.83 -5.69
CA VAL A 394 9.23 4.13 -5.25
C VAL A 394 9.52 4.28 -3.75
N GLY A 395 9.85 5.49 -3.30
CA GLY A 395 10.38 5.74 -1.96
C GLY A 395 11.86 5.30 -1.81
N VAL A 396 12.31 5.19 -0.55
CA VAL A 396 13.70 4.84 -0.22
C VAL A 396 13.74 3.75 0.86
N GLN A 397 14.81 2.95 0.89
CA GLN A 397 15.13 2.15 2.06
C GLN A 397 16.02 2.94 3.01
N PHE A 398 15.73 2.95 4.31
CA PHE A 398 16.48 3.72 5.30
C PHE A 398 16.98 2.85 6.47
N GLY A 399 18.24 3.04 6.86
CA GLY A 399 18.89 2.29 7.92
C GLY A 399 18.66 2.84 9.33
N PRO A 400 19.22 2.17 10.36
CA PRO A 400 19.09 2.62 11.75
C PRO A 400 19.66 4.01 12.00
N ASP A 401 20.78 4.36 11.37
CA ASP A 401 21.41 5.69 11.44
C ASP A 401 20.48 6.81 10.97
N VAL A 402 19.73 6.58 9.89
CA VAL A 402 18.73 7.53 9.39
C VAL A 402 17.60 7.72 10.42
N THR A 403 17.11 6.63 11.00
CA THR A 403 16.10 6.70 12.05
C THR A 403 16.60 7.44 13.28
N HIS A 404 17.77 7.08 13.80
CA HIS A 404 18.36 7.75 14.96
C HIS A 404 18.59 9.24 14.71
N ASN A 405 19.06 9.62 13.51
CA ASN A 405 19.26 11.02 13.17
C ASN A 405 17.95 11.80 13.14
N PHE A 406 16.93 11.29 12.45
CA PHE A 406 15.62 11.94 12.37
C PHE A 406 14.98 12.13 13.75
N LEU A 407 15.03 11.09 14.59
CA LEU A 407 14.48 11.14 15.94
C LEU A 407 15.20 12.18 16.80
N ARG A 408 16.53 12.24 16.75
CA ARG A 408 17.32 13.26 17.46
C ARG A 408 17.00 14.67 16.99
N THR A 409 16.95 14.90 15.68
CA THR A 409 16.63 16.21 15.09
C THR A 409 15.27 16.72 15.54
N ASN A 410 14.29 15.83 15.68
CA ASN A 410 12.91 16.16 16.01
C ASN A 410 12.52 15.92 17.48
N SER A 411 13.48 15.56 18.33
CA SER A 411 13.26 15.23 19.75
C SER A 411 12.18 14.16 19.99
N LEU A 412 12.21 13.10 19.18
CA LEU A 412 11.27 11.97 19.24
C LEU A 412 11.94 10.73 19.87
N ASP A 413 11.12 9.85 20.43
CA ASP A 413 11.57 8.61 21.06
C ASP A 413 11.73 7.47 20.06
N TYR A 414 10.74 7.28 19.17
CA TYR A 414 10.70 6.25 18.13
C TYR A 414 9.61 6.56 17.09
N ILE A 415 9.61 5.81 15.99
CA ILE A 415 8.55 5.85 14.96
C ILE A 415 7.74 4.56 14.96
N VAL A 416 6.46 4.67 14.62
CA VAL A 416 5.58 3.55 14.27
C VAL A 416 5.18 3.68 12.81
N ARG A 417 5.28 2.58 12.08
CA ARG A 417 4.88 2.48 10.68
C ARG A 417 4.18 1.17 10.37
N SER A 418 3.68 1.00 9.14
CA SER A 418 2.90 -0.17 8.74
C SER A 418 3.44 -0.81 7.44
N HIS A 419 2.71 -0.83 6.32
CA HIS A 419 3.16 -1.03 4.92
C HIS A 419 3.87 -2.35 4.54
N GLU A 420 4.39 -3.11 5.51
CA GLU A 420 5.03 -4.40 5.32
C GLU A 420 4.36 -5.46 6.19
N VAL A 421 3.92 -6.55 5.55
CA VAL A 421 3.42 -7.75 6.23
C VAL A 421 4.51 -8.31 7.15
N LYS A 422 4.14 -8.65 8.39
CA LYS A 422 5.01 -9.29 9.38
C LYS A 422 4.35 -10.55 9.93
N ASN A 423 5.14 -11.60 10.17
CA ASN A 423 4.63 -12.91 10.59
C ASN A 423 3.78 -12.84 11.87
N ASP A 424 4.22 -12.08 12.87
CA ASP A 424 3.49 -11.89 14.13
C ASP A 424 2.58 -10.65 14.12
N GLY A 425 2.40 -10.02 12.95
CA GLY A 425 1.68 -8.76 12.79
C GLY A 425 2.47 -7.53 13.21
N TYR A 426 3.69 -7.68 13.75
CA TYR A 426 4.58 -6.57 14.06
C TYR A 426 6.06 -6.96 13.98
N GLU A 427 6.93 -5.97 13.94
CA GLU A 427 8.39 -6.13 14.05
C GLU A 427 9.01 -4.89 14.71
N VAL A 428 10.01 -5.11 15.56
CA VAL A 428 10.76 -4.03 16.22
C VAL A 428 12.16 -3.98 15.62
N GLY A 429 12.43 -2.95 14.82
CA GLY A 429 13.70 -2.71 14.14
C GLY A 429 14.46 -1.50 14.68
N HIS A 430 15.67 -1.32 14.14
CA HIS A 430 16.55 -0.17 14.41
C HIS A 430 16.72 0.11 15.92
N ASP A 431 17.16 -0.90 16.67
CA ASP A 431 17.40 -0.78 18.12
C ASP A 431 16.17 -0.34 18.93
N GLY A 432 14.97 -0.75 18.51
CA GLY A 432 13.72 -0.35 19.15
C GLY A 432 13.15 0.98 18.68
N LYS A 433 13.74 1.59 17.65
CA LYS A 433 13.38 2.94 17.19
C LYS A 433 12.49 2.98 15.97
N CYS A 434 12.34 1.88 15.24
CA CYS A 434 11.43 1.76 14.11
C CYS A 434 10.54 0.53 14.31
N ILE A 435 9.25 0.76 14.55
CA ILE A 435 8.29 -0.32 14.81
C ILE A 435 7.35 -0.46 13.63
N THR A 436 7.25 -1.66 13.08
CA THR A 436 6.25 -2.01 12.06
C THR A 436 5.06 -2.69 12.72
N VAL A 437 3.83 -2.26 12.41
CA VAL A 437 2.58 -2.91 12.81
C VAL A 437 1.70 -3.16 11.59
N PHE A 438 1.08 -4.33 11.50
CA PHE A 438 0.27 -4.77 10.37
C PHE A 438 -0.97 -5.50 10.89
N SER A 439 -2.16 -5.03 10.49
CA SER A 439 -3.43 -5.43 11.10
C SER A 439 -4.30 -6.32 10.18
N ALA A 440 -3.74 -6.83 9.08
CA ALA A 440 -4.42 -7.77 8.18
C ALA A 440 -3.88 -9.21 8.41
N PRO A 441 -4.48 -10.02 9.30
CA PRO A 441 -4.08 -11.40 9.50
C PRO A 441 -4.38 -12.25 8.25
N ASN A 442 -3.61 -13.31 8.02
CA ASN A 442 -3.68 -14.19 6.84
C ASN A 442 -3.85 -13.37 5.54
N TYR A 443 -3.00 -12.39 5.34
CA TYR A 443 -3.16 -11.39 4.30
C TYR A 443 -3.39 -12.03 2.92
N CYS A 444 -4.40 -11.51 2.20
CA CYS A 444 -4.85 -12.06 0.92
C CYS A 444 -5.19 -13.56 0.96
N ASP A 445 -5.68 -14.07 2.09
CA ASP A 445 -6.05 -15.47 2.35
C ASP A 445 -4.93 -16.50 2.12
N THR A 446 -3.68 -16.07 2.02
CA THR A 446 -2.56 -16.90 1.53
C THR A 446 -1.30 -16.79 2.37
N MET A 447 -1.07 -15.66 3.03
CA MET A 447 0.20 -15.39 3.71
C MET A 447 0.36 -16.09 5.06
N GLY A 448 -0.74 -16.45 5.74
CA GLY A 448 -0.70 -17.15 7.03
C GLY A 448 -0.11 -16.34 8.21
N ASN A 449 0.15 -15.03 8.02
CA ASN A 449 0.64 -14.16 9.08
C ASN A 449 -0.45 -13.88 10.14
N ARG A 450 -0.03 -13.47 11.34
CA ARG A 450 -0.92 -12.84 12.33
C ARG A 450 -1.12 -11.36 11.98
N GLY A 451 -2.21 -10.79 12.47
CA GLY A 451 -2.39 -9.35 12.55
C GLY A 451 -1.99 -8.88 13.94
N ALA A 452 -1.66 -7.60 14.10
CA ALA A 452 -1.45 -7.00 15.41
C ALA A 452 -1.95 -5.56 15.47
N PHE A 453 -2.18 -5.08 16.68
CA PHE A 453 -2.32 -3.66 17.01
C PHE A 453 -1.43 -3.31 18.19
N ILE A 454 -1.05 -2.04 18.30
CA ILE A 454 -0.25 -1.49 19.40
C ILE A 454 -1.19 -0.76 20.36
N THR A 455 -0.99 -0.96 21.66
CA THR A 455 -1.55 -0.08 22.69
C THR A 455 -0.43 0.68 23.39
N LEU A 456 -0.67 1.97 23.63
CA LEU A 456 0.22 2.89 24.33
C LEU A 456 -0.47 3.40 25.60
N SER A 457 0.29 3.64 26.65
CA SER A 457 -0.16 4.45 27.79
C SER A 457 0.35 5.88 27.61
N GLY A 458 -0.50 6.88 27.82
CA GLY A 458 -0.07 8.29 27.73
C GLY A 458 1.04 8.65 28.71
N LYS A 459 1.16 7.92 29.83
CA LYS A 459 2.18 8.12 30.86
C LYS A 459 3.61 7.91 30.35
N ASP A 460 3.88 6.80 29.67
CA ASP A 460 5.24 6.41 29.27
C ASP A 460 5.42 6.31 27.75
N MET A 461 4.33 6.33 26.98
CA MET A 461 4.29 6.09 25.54
C MET A 461 4.98 4.79 25.12
N LYS A 462 4.95 3.76 25.98
CA LYS A 462 5.58 2.47 25.69
C LYS A 462 4.65 1.60 24.82
N PRO A 463 5.16 0.96 23.76
CA PRO A 463 4.37 0.07 22.90
C PRO A 463 4.13 -1.30 23.54
N TYR A 464 2.85 -1.70 23.59
CA TYR A 464 2.41 -3.05 23.93
C TYR A 464 1.68 -3.67 22.74
N PHE A 465 2.15 -4.83 22.29
CA PHE A 465 1.67 -5.50 21.09
C PHE A 465 0.63 -6.55 21.43
N THR A 466 -0.49 -6.55 20.69
CA THR A 466 -1.48 -7.63 20.75
C THR A 466 -1.65 -8.24 19.37
N SER A 467 -1.20 -9.48 19.20
CA SER A 467 -1.33 -10.22 17.94
C SER A 467 -2.54 -11.15 17.93
N TYR A 468 -3.24 -11.24 16.80
CA TYR A 468 -4.45 -12.03 16.60
C TYR A 468 -4.44 -12.76 15.26
N GLU A 469 -5.30 -13.77 15.15
CA GLU A 469 -5.46 -14.61 13.95
C GLU A 469 -6.64 -14.12 13.10
N ALA A 470 -6.67 -14.60 11.86
CA ALA A 470 -7.71 -14.26 10.90
C ALA A 470 -9.06 -14.86 11.28
N MET A 471 -10.13 -14.12 11.01
CA MET A 471 -11.50 -14.56 11.21
C MET A 471 -12.08 -15.14 9.91
N PRO A 472 -13.00 -16.12 10.02
CA PRO A 472 -13.78 -16.55 8.87
C PRO A 472 -14.57 -15.38 8.27
N HIS A 473 -14.62 -15.33 6.94
CA HIS A 473 -15.40 -14.35 6.17
C HIS A 473 -16.19 -15.05 5.04
N PRO A 474 -17.19 -14.39 4.45
CA PRO A 474 -17.91 -14.91 3.30
C PRO A 474 -16.98 -15.23 2.12
N ASN A 475 -17.42 -16.16 1.27
CA ASN A 475 -16.64 -16.69 0.14
C ASN A 475 -16.56 -15.71 -1.04
N VAL A 476 -15.92 -14.56 -0.81
CA VAL A 476 -15.51 -13.59 -1.83
C VAL A 476 -13.99 -13.55 -1.82
N ARG A 477 -13.38 -14.05 -2.90
CA ARG A 477 -11.90 -14.13 -3.00
C ARG A 477 -11.28 -12.73 -2.92
N PRO A 478 -10.06 -12.60 -2.40
CA PRO A 478 -9.27 -11.38 -2.54
C PRO A 478 -9.18 -10.97 -4.01
N MET A 479 -9.08 -9.67 -4.27
CA MET A 479 -8.91 -9.09 -5.60
C MET A 479 -10.08 -9.40 -6.56
N ALA A 480 -11.28 -9.71 -6.04
CA ALA A 480 -12.45 -10.02 -6.87
C ALA A 480 -12.82 -8.88 -7.83
N TYR A 481 -12.60 -7.65 -7.38
CA TYR A 481 -12.90 -6.40 -8.11
C TYR A 481 -11.67 -5.75 -8.74
N ALA A 482 -10.49 -6.34 -8.58
CA ALA A 482 -9.23 -5.80 -9.10
C ALA A 482 -9.15 -5.85 -10.62
N ASN A 483 -8.23 -5.05 -11.16
CA ASN A 483 -7.98 -5.04 -12.58
C ASN A 483 -7.57 -6.44 -13.07
N ALA A 484 -8.16 -6.87 -14.19
CA ALA A 484 -7.87 -8.17 -14.78
C ALA A 484 -6.37 -8.38 -15.08
N ILE A 485 -5.57 -7.32 -15.24
CA ILE A 485 -4.11 -7.39 -15.38
C ILE A 485 -3.45 -8.16 -14.23
N LEU A 486 -3.90 -7.93 -13.00
CA LEU A 486 -3.31 -8.54 -11.81
C LEU A 486 -3.65 -10.03 -11.69
N LYS A 487 -4.75 -10.50 -12.31
CA LYS A 487 -5.07 -11.93 -12.42
C LYS A 487 -4.02 -12.76 -13.17
N TYR A 488 -3.08 -12.11 -13.84
CA TYR A 488 -1.97 -12.78 -14.52
C TYR A 488 -0.62 -12.54 -13.82
N VAL A 489 -0.58 -11.75 -12.75
CA VAL A 489 0.56 -11.58 -11.83
C VAL A 489 0.48 -12.55 -10.66
N TYR A 490 -0.72 -13.09 -10.38
CA TYR A 490 -1.01 -14.16 -9.41
C TYR A 490 -1.37 -15.47 -10.11
#